data_AF-A0A1J3J9X5-F1
#
_entry.id   AF-A0A1J3J9X5-F1
#
_cell.length_a   1.000
_cell.length_b   1.000
_cell.length_c   1.000
_cell.angle_alpha   90.00
_cell.angle_beta   90.00
_cell.angle_gamma   90.00
#
_symmetry.space_group_name_H-M   'P 1'
#
loop_
_entity.id
_entity.type
_entity.pdbx_description
1 polymer ?
#
loop_
_entity_poly.entity_id
_entity_poly.type
_entity_poly.pdbx_seq_one_letter_code
_entity_poly.pdbx_strand_id
1 'polypeptide(L)'
;KLSFTGKLVFEMHWYSFSDGNSWASNNPNDNCGRVLNRIGNNGGFLLNQGFPLFLSEFGIDERGGNVNDNRYFGCLSAWAAENDVDWALWALTG
;
A
#
# COMPACT_ATOMS: atom_id res chain seq x y z
N LYS A 1 32.58 -5.88 17.90
CA LYS A 1 31.74 -4.66 18.03
C LYS A 1 30.52 -4.87 17.14
N LEU A 2 29.30 -4.88 17.68
CA LEU A 2 28.08 -5.04 16.88
C LEU A 2 27.80 -3.73 16.11
N SER A 3 27.44 -3.84 14.82
CA SER A 3 27.00 -2.72 13.99
C SER A 3 25.61 -3.01 13.39
N PHE A 4 24.81 -1.95 13.24
CA PHE A 4 23.49 -1.95 12.62
C PHE A 4 23.47 -1.28 11.24
N THR A 5 24.64 -0.99 10.68
CA THR A 5 24.75 -0.50 9.29
C THR A 5 24.09 -1.49 8.33
N GLY A 6 23.20 -1.00 7.46
CA GLY A 6 22.50 -1.83 6.49
C GLY A 6 21.43 -2.75 7.09
N LYS A 7 20.96 -2.48 8.32
CA LYS A 7 19.90 -3.27 8.98
C LYS A 7 18.58 -2.51 9.16
N LEU A 8 18.43 -1.36 8.49
CA LEU A 8 17.22 -0.54 8.56
C LEU A 8 16.28 -0.93 7.42
N VAL A 9 15.02 -1.18 7.77
CA VAL A 9 13.89 -1.33 6.85
C VAL A 9 12.80 -0.38 7.35
N PHE A 10 12.18 0.37 6.45
CA PHE A 10 11.01 1.18 6.78
C PHE A 10 9.74 0.37 6.54
N GLU A 11 8.68 0.67 7.28
CA GLU A 11 7.38 0.01 7.10
C GLU A 11 6.31 1.00 6.64
N MET A 12 5.31 0.51 5.91
CA MET A 12 4.16 1.27 5.45
C MET A 12 2.89 0.46 5.59
N HIS A 13 1.83 1.09 6.09
CA HIS A 13 0.49 0.54 6.15
C HIS A 13 -0.39 1.35 5.20
N TRP A 14 -1.23 0.68 4.41
CA TRP A 14 -2.14 1.38 3.49
C TRP A 14 -3.46 0.64 3.36
N TYR A 15 -4.56 1.38 3.46
CA TYR A 15 -5.92 0.81 3.41
C TYR A 15 -6.88 1.72 2.65
N SER A 16 -7.90 1.10 2.03
CA SER A 16 -8.95 1.80 1.28
C SER A 16 -9.73 2.80 2.15
N PHE A 17 -9.95 2.49 3.43
CA PHE A 17 -10.77 3.29 4.33
C PHE A 17 -10.15 4.65 4.67
N SER A 18 -8.83 4.79 4.51
CA SER A 18 -8.13 6.08 4.63
C SER A 18 -8.61 7.10 3.60
N ASP A 19 -9.27 6.63 2.54
CA ASP A 19 -9.84 7.45 1.47
C ASP A 19 -11.37 7.64 1.62
N GLY A 20 -11.91 7.31 2.79
CA GLY A 20 -13.35 7.30 3.04
C GLY A 20 -14.07 6.40 2.04
N ASN A 21 -15.10 6.93 1.38
CA ASN A 21 -15.88 6.21 0.38
C ASN A 21 -15.44 6.50 -1.07
N SER A 22 -14.27 7.13 -1.25
CA SER A 22 -13.90 7.68 -2.57
C SER A 22 -13.75 6.59 -3.62
N TRP A 23 -13.25 5.40 -3.28
CA TRP A 23 -13.11 4.29 -4.24
C TRP A 23 -14.46 3.80 -4.76
N ALA A 24 -15.51 3.85 -3.92
CA ALA A 24 -16.86 3.52 -4.34
C ALA A 24 -17.55 4.67 -5.11
N SER A 25 -17.35 5.93 -4.69
CA SER A 25 -18.11 7.07 -5.20
C SER A 25 -17.52 7.73 -6.46
N ASN A 26 -16.21 7.58 -6.69
CA ASN A 26 -15.49 8.28 -7.76
C ASN A 26 -14.92 7.31 -8.79
N ASN A 27 -14.39 7.84 -9.90
CA ASN A 27 -13.68 7.04 -10.89
C ASN A 27 -12.44 6.35 -10.23
N PRO A 28 -12.32 5.01 -10.32
CA PRO A 28 -11.22 4.29 -9.69
C PRO A 28 -9.83 4.66 -10.21
N ASN A 29 -9.70 5.02 -11.49
CA ASN A 29 -8.41 5.38 -12.08
C ASN A 29 -7.93 6.74 -11.57
N ASP A 30 -8.83 7.72 -11.47
CA ASP A 30 -8.50 9.04 -10.91
C ASP A 30 -8.14 8.93 -9.43
N ASN A 31 -8.87 8.09 -8.67
CA ASN A 31 -8.51 7.79 -7.28
C ASN A 31 -7.15 7.11 -7.18
N CYS A 32 -6.88 6.13 -8.04
CA CYS A 32 -5.60 5.45 -8.06
C CYS A 32 -4.46 6.44 -8.30
N GLY A 33 -4.55 7.33 -9.31
CA GLY A 33 -3.56 8.38 -9.52
C GLY A 33 -3.35 9.27 -8.28
N ARG A 34 -4.42 9.66 -7.57
CA ARG A 34 -4.31 10.41 -6.30
C ARG A 34 -3.66 9.59 -5.18
N VAL A 35 -3.93 8.30 -5.10
CA VAL A 35 -3.35 7.41 -4.09
C VAL A 35 -1.88 7.16 -4.36
N LEU A 36 -1.49 6.88 -5.60
CA LEU A 36 -0.08 6.72 -5.97
C LEU A 36 0.74 7.98 -5.68
N ASN A 37 0.18 9.17 -5.98
CA ASN A 37 0.81 10.44 -5.60
C ASN A 37 1.00 10.57 -4.08
N ARG A 38 0.02 10.13 -3.28
CA ARG A 38 0.13 10.15 -1.82
C ARG A 38 1.11 9.11 -1.30
N ILE A 39 1.16 7.92 -1.87
CA ILE A 39 2.16 6.91 -1.53
C ILE A 39 3.56 7.47 -1.79
N GLY A 40 3.78 8.04 -2.98
CA GLY A 40 5.06 8.66 -3.36
C GLY A 40 5.48 9.78 -2.41
N ASN A 41 4.56 10.66 -2.01
CA ASN A 41 4.85 11.76 -1.07
C ASN A 41 4.99 11.33 0.40
N ASN A 42 4.68 10.07 0.74
CA ASN A 42 4.78 9.55 2.11
C ASN A 42 5.82 8.43 2.20
N GLY A 43 5.45 7.15 2.07
CA GLY A 43 6.42 6.05 2.21
C GLY A 43 7.23 5.81 0.94
N GLY A 44 6.62 5.96 -0.23
CA GLY A 44 7.18 5.53 -1.51
C GLY A 44 8.47 6.25 -1.92
N PHE A 45 8.70 7.50 -1.49
CA PHE A 45 9.94 8.20 -1.83
C PHE A 45 11.20 7.52 -1.27
N LEU A 46 11.07 6.70 -0.22
CA LEU A 46 12.20 6.00 0.40
C LEU A 46 12.87 5.02 -0.57
N LEU A 47 12.09 4.43 -1.49
CA LEU A 47 12.61 3.57 -2.56
C LEU A 47 13.54 4.35 -3.50
N ASN A 48 13.19 5.60 -3.84
CA ASN A 48 14.04 6.49 -4.65
C ASN A 48 15.33 6.89 -3.94
N GLN A 49 15.37 6.78 -2.60
CA GLN A 49 16.57 7.02 -1.79
C GLN A 49 17.40 5.75 -1.57
N GLY A 50 16.97 4.60 -2.12
CA GLY A 50 17.65 3.31 -1.99
C GLY A 50 17.41 2.60 -0.66
N PHE A 51 16.39 2.99 0.11
CA PHE A 51 16.01 2.28 1.33
C PHE A 51 15.00 1.17 1.04
N PRO A 52 15.11 0.01 1.72
CA PRO A 52 14.05 -0.99 1.71
C PRO A 52 12.77 -0.45 2.37
N LEU A 53 11.62 -0.75 1.76
CA LEU A 53 10.29 -0.42 2.27
C LEU A 53 9.44 -1.69 2.30
N PHE A 54 8.92 -2.03 3.47
CA PHE A 54 8.05 -3.17 3.72
C PHE A 54 6.59 -2.70 3.84
N LEU A 55 5.72 -3.15 2.93
CA LEU A 55 4.27 -2.95 3.03
C LEU A 55 3.71 -3.96 4.04
N SER A 56 3.91 -3.69 5.33
CA SER A 56 3.61 -4.62 6.43
C SER A 56 2.12 -4.83 6.66
N GLU A 57 1.28 -3.89 6.23
CA GLU A 57 -0.17 -4.03 6.32
C GLU A 57 -0.92 -3.38 5.15
N PHE A 58 -1.77 -4.18 4.54
CA PHE A 58 -2.82 -3.77 3.62
C PHE A 58 -3.86 -4.89 3.57
N GLY A 59 -5.08 -4.61 3.13
CA GLY A 59 -6.08 -5.67 3.05
C GLY A 59 -7.42 -5.22 2.51
N ILE A 60 -8.31 -6.20 2.37
CA ILE A 60 -9.67 -6.05 1.85
C ILE A 60 -10.62 -7.03 2.55
N ASP A 61 -11.92 -6.76 2.47
CA ASP A 61 -12.93 -7.80 2.67
C ASP A 61 -12.86 -8.85 1.55
N GLU A 62 -12.19 -9.96 1.82
CA GLU A 62 -11.97 -11.06 0.86
C GLU A 62 -13.25 -11.79 0.41
N ARG A 63 -14.40 -11.53 1.05
CA ARG A 63 -15.71 -12.00 0.55
C ARG A 63 -16.14 -11.26 -0.71
N GLY A 64 -15.50 -10.13 -1.03
CA GLY A 64 -15.77 -9.32 -2.22
C GLY A 64 -17.01 -8.43 -2.11
N GLY A 65 -17.60 -8.29 -0.92
CA GLY A 65 -18.81 -7.47 -0.70
C GLY A 65 -18.54 -5.97 -0.58
N ASN A 66 -17.29 -5.56 -0.33
CA ASN A 66 -16.91 -4.18 -0.14
C ASN A 66 -16.41 -3.53 -1.45
N VAL A 67 -17.21 -2.64 -2.03
CA VAL A 67 -16.87 -1.95 -3.29
C VAL A 67 -15.63 -1.07 -3.17
N ASN A 68 -15.40 -0.46 -1.99
CA ASN A 68 -14.24 0.41 -1.76
C ASN A 68 -12.95 -0.42 -1.84
N ASP A 69 -12.94 -1.53 -1.11
CA ASP A 69 -11.85 -2.49 -1.06
C ASP A 69 -11.53 -3.11 -2.42
N ASN A 70 -12.55 -3.61 -3.12
CA ASN A 70 -12.41 -4.28 -4.41
C ASN A 70 -11.74 -3.38 -5.45
N ARG A 71 -12.06 -2.08 -5.45
CA ARG A 71 -11.51 -1.11 -6.41
C ARG A 71 -10.15 -0.58 -6.00
N TYR A 72 -9.90 -0.49 -4.70
CA TYR A 72 -8.61 -0.11 -4.12
C TYR A 72 -7.51 -1.16 -4.40
N PHE A 73 -7.84 -2.44 -4.22
CA PHE A 73 -6.86 -3.52 -4.14
C PHE A 73 -5.95 -3.60 -5.37
N GLY A 74 -6.53 -3.51 -6.56
CA GLY A 74 -5.77 -3.57 -7.81
C GLY A 74 -4.79 -2.41 -7.99
N CYS A 75 -5.12 -1.22 -7.47
CA CYS A 75 -4.22 -0.07 -7.54
C CYS A 75 -2.98 -0.27 -6.66
N LEU A 76 -3.19 -0.64 -5.39
CA LEU A 76 -2.08 -0.83 -4.45
C LEU A 76 -1.20 -2.02 -4.87
N SER A 77 -1.80 -3.16 -5.24
CA SER A 77 -1.03 -4.35 -5.60
C SER A 77 -0.23 -4.15 -6.88
N ALA A 78 -0.74 -3.38 -7.85
CA ALA A 78 0.02 -2.99 -9.02
C ALA A 78 1.24 -2.11 -8.65
N TRP A 79 1.06 -1.12 -7.77
CA TRP A 79 2.18 -0.31 -7.28
C TRP A 79 3.22 -1.15 -6.53
N ALA A 80 2.78 -2.06 -5.67
CA ALA A 80 3.67 -2.94 -4.93
C ALA A 80 4.48 -3.86 -5.88
N ALA A 81 3.83 -4.41 -6.90
CA ALA A 81 4.48 -5.23 -7.92
C ALA A 81 5.45 -4.43 -8.81
N GLU A 82 5.10 -3.22 -9.20
CA GLU A 82 5.96 -2.34 -10.02
C GLU A 82 7.24 -1.94 -9.27
N ASN A 83 7.15 -1.78 -7.94
CA ASN A 83 8.25 -1.32 -7.10
C ASN A 83 9.01 -2.45 -6.39
N ASP A 84 8.61 -3.71 -6.60
CA ASP A 84 9.23 -4.90 -6.00
C ASP A 84 9.38 -4.80 -4.47
N VAL A 85 8.32 -4.33 -3.80
CA VAL A 85 8.33 -4.19 -2.33
C VAL A 85 7.95 -5.51 -1.65
N ASP A 86 8.60 -5.81 -0.52
CA ASP A 86 8.13 -6.86 0.37
C ASP A 86 6.78 -6.45 0.98
N TRP A 87 5.88 -7.42 1.21
CA TRP A 87 4.53 -7.13 1.68
C TRP A 87 3.97 -8.22 2.62
N ALA A 88 3.01 -7.83 3.46
CA ALA A 88 2.23 -8.73 4.30
C ALA A 88 0.75 -8.30 4.32
N LEU A 89 -0.13 -9.24 3.96
CA LEU A 89 -1.58 -9.02 3.93
C LEU A 89 -2.14 -9.06 5.36
N TRP A 90 -2.94 -8.05 5.70
CA TRP A 90 -3.68 -7.95 6.95
C TRP A 90 -5.15 -8.33 6.73
N ALA A 91 -5.63 -9.44 7.29
CA ALA A 91 -4.90 -10.44 8.05
C ALA A 91 -5.40 -11.86 7.73
N LEU A 92 -4.56 -12.86 7.98
CA LEU A 92 -4.90 -14.28 7.84
C LEU A 92 -5.93 -14.78 8.88
N THR A 93 -6.39 -13.92 9.79
CA THR A 93 -7.46 -14.25 10.73
C THR A 93 -8.80 -14.38 10.00
N GLY A 94 -9.40 -15.57 10.08
CA GLY A 94 -10.77 -15.87 9.67
C GLY A 94 -11.81 -15.61 10.74
#